data_AF-A0A922YSS6-F1
#
_entry.id   AF-A0A922YSS6-F1
#
_cell.length_a   1.000
_cell.length_b   1.000
_cell.length_c   1.000
_cell.angle_alpha   90.00
_cell.angle_beta   90.00
_cell.angle_gamma   90.00
#
_symmetry.space_group_name_H-M   'P 1'
#
loop_
_entity.id
_entity.type
_entity.pdbx_description
1 polymer ?
#
loop_
_entity_poly.entity_id
_entity_poly.type
_entity_poly.pdbx_seq_one_letter_code
_entity_poly.pdbx_strand_id
1 'polypeptide(L)' 'KEAWAAWLKHQTMLLNENRLNLADARARQYLARQMEKHFFGEGADAAVGYVPPSDPT' A
#
# COMPACT_ATOMS: atom_id res chain seq x y z
N LYS A 1 -2.12 -0.66 16.85
CA LYS A 1 -0.71 -0.19 16.69
C LYS A 1 0.20 -1.26 16.07
N GLU A 2 -0.06 -2.55 16.29
CA GLU A 2 0.79 -3.65 15.80
C GLU A 2 0.75 -3.87 14.29
N ALA A 3 -0.43 -3.76 13.65
CA ALA A 3 -0.57 -3.94 12.21
C ALA A 3 0.26 -2.92 11.39
N TRP A 4 0.35 -1.67 11.87
CA TRP A 4 1.20 -0.66 11.24
C TRP A 4 2.70 -0.98 11.38
N ALA A 5 3.13 -1.49 12.53
CA ALA A 5 4.50 -1.92 12.73
C ALA A 5 4.87 -3.15 11.88
N ALA A 6 3.92 -4.09 11.71
CA ALA A 6 4.08 -5.23 10.80
C ALA A 6 4.20 -4.76 9.34
N TRP A 7 3.37 -3.79 8.93
CA TRP A 7 3.46 -3.18 7.61
C TRP A 7 4.80 -2.50 7.33
N LEU A 8 5.38 -1.77 8.29
CA LEU A 8 6.70 -1.15 8.10
C LEU A 8 7.82 -2.19 7.87
N LYS A 9 7.76 -3.33 8.57
CA LYS A 9 8.69 -4.46 8.34
C LYS A 9 8.47 -5.06 6.95
N HIS A 10 7.21 -5.25 6.54
CA HIS A 10 6.86 -5.77 5.23
C HIS A 10 7.28 -4.82 4.09
N GLN A 11 7.06 -3.52 4.25
CA GLN A 11 7.50 -2.47 3.32
C GLN A 11 9.01 -2.51 3.12
N THR A 12 9.79 -2.68 4.19
CA THR A 12 11.25 -2.75 4.12
C THR A 12 11.71 -3.98 3.33
N MET A 13 11.06 -5.14 3.53
CA MET A 13 11.35 -6.34 2.73
C MET A 13 11.05 -6.12 1.25
N LEU A 14 9.86 -5.58 0.93
CA LEU A 14 9.47 -5.29 -0.46
C LEU A 14 10.47 -4.33 -1.14
N LEU A 15 10.95 -3.32 -0.41
CA LEU A 15 11.92 -2.35 -0.92
C LEU A 15 13.25 -3.04 -1.28
N ASN A 16 13.73 -3.93 -0.42
CA ASN A 16 14.99 -4.65 -0.62
C ASN A 16 14.88 -5.71 -1.73
N GLU A 17 13.83 -6.54 -1.72
CA GLU A 17 13.64 -7.61 -2.71
C GLU A 17 13.45 -7.07 -4.13
N ASN A 18 12.64 -6.03 -4.28
CA ASN A 18 12.35 -5.45 -5.58
C ASN A 18 13.31 -4.31 -5.95
N ARG A 19 14.33 -4.05 -5.12
CA ARG A 19 15.27 -2.92 -5.24
C ARG A 19 14.58 -1.59 -5.57
N LEU A 20 13.46 -1.35 -4.89
CA LEU A 20 12.62 -0.18 -5.16
C LEU A 20 13.25 1.07 -4.56
N ASN A 21 13.09 2.18 -5.26
CA ASN A 21 13.50 3.49 -4.77
C ASN A 21 12.26 4.31 -4.44
N LEU A 22 12.12 4.77 -3.19
CA LEU A 22 10.99 5.61 -2.76
C LEU A 22 10.91 6.96 -3.51
N ALA A 23 11.99 7.40 -4.15
CA ALA A 23 11.99 8.56 -5.03
C ALA A 23 11.25 8.31 -6.35
N ASP A 24 11.12 7.06 -6.80
CA ASP A 24 10.38 6.69 -8.00
C ASP A 24 8.86 6.65 -7.72
N ALA A 25 8.09 7.35 -8.56
CA ALA A 25 6.63 7.35 -8.50
C ALA A 25 6.04 5.95 -8.68
N ARG A 26 6.65 5.09 -9.50
CA ARG A 26 6.19 3.70 -9.71
C ARG A 26 6.35 2.85 -8.45
N ALA A 27 7.47 3.00 -7.74
CA ALA A 27 7.71 2.33 -6.48
C ALA A 27 6.69 2.75 -5.40
N ARG A 28 6.38 4.06 -5.32
CA ARG A 28 5.35 4.56 -4.41
C ARG A 28 3.96 4.00 -4.72
N GLN A 29 3.58 3.94 -6.00
CA GLN A 29 2.31 3.33 -6.43
C GLN A 29 2.26 1.83 -6.12
N TYR A 30 3.36 1.11 -6.30
CA TYR A 30 3.45 -0.31 -5.97
C TYR A 30 3.28 -0.54 -4.45
N LEU A 31 3.99 0.23 -3.63
CA LEU A 31 3.88 0.12 -2.17
C LEU A 31 2.46 0.48 -1.67
N ALA A 32 1.79 1.46 -2.29
CA ALA A 32 0.40 1.80 -1.96
C ALA A 32 -0.56 0.63 -2.25
N ARG A 33 -0.43 -0.03 -3.40
CA ARG A 33 -1.25 -1.23 -3.73
C ARG A 33 -0.99 -2.39 -2.79
N GLN A 34 0.27 -2.61 -2.39
CA GLN A 34 0.62 -3.64 -1.42
C GLN A 34 0.09 -3.30 -0.02
N MET A 35 0.06 -2.01 0.35
CA MET A 35 -0.54 -1.53 1.60
C MET A 35 -2.04 -1.82 1.60
N GLU A 36 -2.74 -1.45 0.53
CA GLU A 36 -4.16 -1.75 0.36
C GLU A 36 -4.44 -3.25 0.47
N LYS A 37 -3.64 -4.10 -0.20
CA LYS A 37 -3.78 -5.55 -0.07
C LYS A 37 -3.46 -6.07 1.34
N HIS A 38 -2.50 -5.49 2.03
CA HIS A 38 -2.10 -5.95 3.36
C HIS A 38 -3.13 -5.59 4.44
N PHE A 39 -3.75 -4.42 4.33
CA PHE A 39 -4.76 -3.95 5.28
C PHE A 39 -6.20 -4.30 4.88
N PHE A 40 -6.47 -4.47 3.59
CA PHE A 40 -7.81 -4.65 3.02
C PHE A 40 -7.93 -5.81 2.01
N GLY A 41 -6.94 -6.69 1.88
CA GLY A 41 -6.95 -7.82 0.93
C GLY A 41 -7.57 -9.12 1.47
N GLU A 42 -8.02 -9.98 0.55
CA GLU A 42 -8.58 -11.36 0.67
C GLU A 42 -9.51 -11.67 1.87
N GLY A 43 -10.18 -10.67 2.42
CA GLY A 43 -11.17 -10.87 3.48
C GLY A 43 -11.86 -9.60 3.97
N ALA A 44 -11.43 -8.41 3.53
CA ALA A 44 -12.27 -7.24 3.66
C ALA A 44 -13.37 -7.34 2.59
N ASP A 45 -14.54 -7.85 2.99
CA ASP A 45 -15.80 -7.53 2.33
C ASP A 45 -15.73 -6.09 1.84
N ALA A 46 -15.91 -5.92 0.54
CA ALA A 46 -15.80 -4.64 -0.13
C ALA A 46 -16.53 -3.58 0.72
N ALA A 47 -15.83 -2.52 1.13
CA ALA A 47 -16.52 -1.28 1.41
C ALA A 47 -17.03 -0.78 0.06
N VAL A 48 -18.20 -1.30 -0.34
CA VAL A 48 -18.99 -0.92 -1.52
C VAL A 48 -19.30 0.58 -1.37
N GLY A 49 -18.36 1.45 -1.71
CA GLY A 49 -18.54 2.89 -1.53
C GLY A 49 -17.29 3.77 -1.41
N TYR A 50 -16.07 3.25 -1.32
CA TYR A 50 -14.90 4.13 -1.30
C TYR A 50 -14.52 4.59 -2.72
N VAL A 51 -15.09 5.72 -3.14
CA VAL A 51 -14.63 6.48 -4.31
C VAL A 51 -13.54 7.44 -3.83
N PRO A 52 -12.27 7.26 -4.22
CA PRO A 52 -11.26 8.28 -3.95
C PRO A 52 -11.68 9.58 -4.65
N PRO A 53 -11.72 10.74 -3.96
CA PRO A 53 -12.04 12.00 -4.61
C PRO A 53 -10.99 12.25 -5.69
N SER A 54 -11.44 12.29 -6.94
CA SER A 54 -10.67 12.84 -8.04
C SER A 54 -10.75 14.35 -7.87
N ASP A 55 -9.72 14.93 -7.28
CA ASP A 55 -9.50 16.37 -7.35
C ASP A 55 -8.63 16.67 -8.58
N PRO A 56 -9.21 17.17 -9.69
CA PRO A 56 -8.52 18.09 -10.58
C PRO A 56 -9.00 19.50 -10.23
N THR A 57 -8.15 20.28 -9.54
CA THR A 57 -8.22 21.74 -9.62
C THR A 57 -7.10 22.23 -10.52
#